data_AF-A0A7S4BGH3-F1
#
_entry.id   AF-A0A7S4BGH3-F1
#
_cell.length_a   1.000
_cell.length_b   1.000
_cell.length_c   1.000
_cell.angle_alpha   90.00
_cell.angle_beta   90.00
_cell.angle_gamma   90.00
#
_symmetry.space_group_name_H-M   'P 1'
#
loop_
_entity.id
_entity.type
_entity.pdbx_description
1 polymer ?
#
loop_
_entity_poly.entity_id
_entity_poly.type
_entity_poly.pdbx_seq_one_letter_code
_entity_poly.pdbx_strand_id
1 'polypeptide(L)'
;MEALSTQVGDTTIAAAVQASARSLPGQSQLKLSGTDESEANLRLAVLEVLRGMRQPARVNALSVAFRQQRGVAFKERYKAGMLRFLKACCAEDLVMTGSGNDTFVQPASPVARTLQWVRRCVRDNGPILVSMIGRLYNEAHGEHFVNTHPEGITKFLSTRLAKELKFETLKGQEMLVDLSRRGNADGTVVGKLARLDHAAEDANDADIHAPFRATTLSCVGWKSAACPYKIDETLLVVGEADFSWSASLSRRRREDGRSQSGGTRCSHRCFVGRLLATSYEDLRTLESKYAQVDASISELRDAGAIVAHGVDGTDLRSCEVVRDHAPFDVVLFNFPHVGSNQGLANSIGDMHDFLLPSLCLAPRPTSIITWAASICTNLVSTGKLLSPL
;
A
#
# COMPACT_ATOMS: atom_id res chain seq x y z
N MET A 1 -55.89 -33.34 38.76
CA MET A 1 -54.95 -33.83 39.79
C MET A 1 -53.96 -34.72 39.07
N GLU A 2 -52.65 -34.52 38.97
CA GLU A 2 -51.61 -33.58 39.43
C GLU A 2 -50.51 -33.68 38.34
N ALA A 3 -50.08 -32.58 37.71
CA ALA A 3 -48.81 -31.87 37.96
C ALA A 3 -47.54 -32.75 37.99
N LEU A 4 -46.72 -32.66 36.92
CA LEU A 4 -45.25 -32.89 36.88
C LEU A 4 -44.73 -32.20 35.61
N SER A 5 -44.38 -30.92 35.66
CA SER A 5 -43.09 -30.33 36.03
C SER A 5 -41.96 -30.58 35.02
N THR A 6 -41.70 -29.53 34.27
CA THR A 6 -40.57 -29.23 33.38
C THR A 6 -39.22 -29.28 34.11
N GLN A 7 -38.16 -29.79 33.46
CA GLN A 7 -36.81 -29.23 33.57
C GLN A 7 -35.93 -29.61 32.36
N VAL A 8 -35.51 -28.58 31.64
CA VAL A 8 -34.41 -28.55 30.66
C VAL A 8 -33.15 -28.07 31.41
N GLY A 9 -31.94 -28.53 31.04
CA GLY A 9 -30.70 -27.94 31.59
C GLY A 9 -29.37 -28.42 30.99
N ASP A 10 -28.87 -27.64 30.02
CA ASP A 10 -27.48 -27.15 29.93
C ASP A 10 -26.26 -28.06 29.76
N THR A 11 -26.37 -29.39 29.69
CA THR A 11 -25.15 -30.24 29.63
C THR A 11 -24.57 -30.46 28.23
N THR A 12 -25.25 -30.10 27.16
CA THR A 12 -24.85 -30.50 25.79
C THR A 12 -23.87 -29.55 25.11
N ILE A 13 -23.76 -28.30 25.57
CA ILE A 13 -22.86 -27.29 24.94
C ILE A 13 -21.42 -27.43 25.46
N ALA A 14 -21.23 -27.82 26.72
CA ALA A 14 -19.89 -28.04 27.29
C ALA A 14 -19.16 -29.24 26.66
N ALA A 15 -19.89 -30.31 26.34
CA ALA A 15 -19.32 -31.51 25.71
C ALA A 15 -18.86 -31.28 24.26
N ALA A 16 -19.56 -30.41 23.51
CA ALA A 16 -19.20 -30.08 22.13
C ALA A 16 -17.91 -29.24 22.03
N VAL A 17 -17.59 -28.44 23.06
CA VAL A 17 -16.34 -27.66 23.14
C VAL A 17 -15.15 -28.53 23.51
N GLN A 18 -15.34 -29.59 24.32
CA GLN A 18 -14.28 -30.55 24.67
C GLN A 18 -13.95 -31.55 23.54
N ALA A 19 -14.91 -31.91 22.69
CA ALA A 19 -14.71 -32.93 21.67
C ALA A 19 -13.87 -32.47 20.44
N SER A 20 -13.65 -31.16 20.24
CA SER A 20 -12.78 -30.63 19.17
C SER A 20 -11.30 -30.56 19.53
N ALA A 21 -10.91 -30.89 20.76
CA ALA A 21 -9.53 -30.84 21.24
C ALA A 21 -8.83 -32.22 21.20
N ARG A 22 -9.00 -32.99 20.11
CA ARG A 22 -8.22 -34.21 19.91
C ARG A 22 -6.77 -33.84 19.56
N SER A 23 -5.88 -34.05 20.52
CA SER A 23 -4.46 -34.41 20.40
C SER A 23 -3.79 -34.04 19.06
N LEU A 24 -3.23 -32.83 18.98
CA LEU A 24 -2.23 -32.48 17.97
C LEU A 24 -0.91 -33.23 18.28
N PRO A 25 -0.28 -33.93 17.33
CA PRO A 25 0.96 -34.65 17.59
C PRO A 25 2.14 -33.67 17.70
N GLY A 26 2.94 -33.83 18.76
CA GLY A 26 4.33 -33.34 18.84
C GLY A 26 4.53 -31.82 18.93
N GLN A 27 4.03 -31.18 19.99
CA GLN A 27 4.40 -29.79 20.31
C GLN A 27 5.73 -29.75 21.08
N SER A 28 6.80 -29.40 20.38
CA SER A 28 8.00 -28.83 21.01
C SER A 28 7.57 -27.54 21.73
N GLN A 29 7.63 -27.55 23.06
CA GLN A 29 7.32 -26.39 23.89
C GLN A 29 8.39 -25.31 23.67
N LEU A 30 8.16 -24.45 22.69
CA LEU A 30 8.94 -23.24 22.50
C LEU A 30 8.55 -22.26 23.61
N LYS A 31 9.20 -22.39 24.77
CA LYS A 31 9.08 -21.43 25.89
C LYS A 31 9.72 -20.12 25.44
N LEU A 32 8.88 -19.17 25.05
CA LEU A 32 9.28 -17.82 24.66
C LEU A 32 9.38 -16.95 25.92
N SER A 33 10.57 -16.42 26.20
CA SER A 33 10.81 -15.49 27.31
C SER A 33 10.79 -14.03 26.81
N GLY A 34 10.20 -13.12 27.61
CA GLY A 34 10.46 -11.66 27.63
C GLY A 34 10.17 -10.84 26.36
N THR A 35 8.98 -10.27 26.23
CA THR A 35 8.66 -8.81 26.30
C THR A 35 8.68 -7.99 25.01
N ASP A 36 9.40 -8.36 23.95
CA ASP A 36 9.36 -7.60 22.68
C ASP A 36 9.10 -8.49 21.46
N GLU A 37 7.98 -9.21 21.47
CA GLU A 37 7.50 -9.75 20.19
C GLU A 37 6.96 -8.59 19.35
N SER A 38 7.59 -8.37 18.19
CA SER A 38 7.08 -7.41 17.22
C SER A 38 5.64 -7.76 16.84
N GLU A 39 4.85 -6.74 16.50
CA GLU A 39 3.46 -6.93 16.04
C GLU A 39 3.38 -7.93 14.88
N ALA A 40 4.41 -7.95 14.01
CA ALA A 40 4.55 -8.90 12.92
C ALA A 40 4.69 -10.35 13.41
N ASN A 41 5.50 -10.60 14.44
CA ASN A 41 5.66 -11.94 15.02
C ASN A 41 4.36 -12.41 15.69
N LEU A 42 3.68 -11.51 16.41
CA LEU A 42 2.39 -11.81 17.02
C LEU A 42 1.32 -12.13 15.97
N ARG A 43 1.29 -11.37 14.85
CA ARG A 43 0.41 -11.63 13.70
C ARG A 43 0.65 -13.03 13.13
N LEU A 44 1.91 -13.38 12.86
CA LEU A 44 2.27 -14.71 12.34
C LEU A 44 1.86 -15.82 13.30
N ALA A 45 2.11 -15.66 14.61
CA ALA A 45 1.73 -16.64 15.62
C ALA A 45 0.22 -16.86 15.70
N VAL A 46 -0.58 -15.79 15.59
CA VAL A 46 -2.05 -15.89 15.58
C VAL A 46 -2.55 -16.61 14.31
N LEU A 47 -1.97 -16.29 13.15
CA LEU A 47 -2.33 -16.95 11.88
C LEU A 47 -1.97 -18.44 11.89
N GLU A 48 -0.84 -18.81 12.51
CA GLU A 48 -0.42 -20.20 12.68
C GLU A 48 -1.42 -20.98 13.55
N VAL A 49 -1.80 -20.44 14.71
CA VAL A 49 -2.81 -21.05 15.59
C VAL A 49 -4.12 -21.20 14.82
N LEU A 50 -4.56 -20.15 14.11
CA LEU A 50 -5.81 -20.17 13.36
C LEU A 50 -5.78 -21.25 12.27
N ARG A 51 -4.70 -21.41 11.50
CA ARG A 51 -4.59 -22.45 10.46
C ARG A 51 -4.76 -23.87 11.01
N GLY A 52 -4.40 -24.11 12.27
CA GLY A 52 -4.61 -25.39 12.96
C GLY A 52 -6.04 -25.62 13.47
N MET A 53 -6.92 -24.62 13.42
CA MET A 53 -8.31 -24.71 13.89
C MET A 53 -9.28 -25.05 12.76
N ARG A 54 -10.42 -25.68 13.12
CA ARG A 54 -11.56 -25.84 12.21
C ARG A 54 -12.14 -24.46 11.85
N GLN A 55 -12.26 -24.21 10.55
CA GLN A 55 -12.74 -22.93 10.03
C GLN A 55 -14.25 -22.95 9.72
N PRO A 56 -14.96 -21.81 9.91
CA PRO A 56 -14.47 -20.59 10.55
C PRO A 56 -14.37 -20.75 12.09
N ALA A 57 -13.34 -20.16 12.70
CA ALA A 57 -13.13 -20.22 14.15
C ALA A 57 -13.77 -19.03 14.88
N ARG A 58 -14.35 -19.24 16.06
CA ARG A 58 -14.78 -18.13 16.92
C ARG A 58 -13.56 -17.40 17.50
N VAL A 59 -13.58 -16.07 17.56
CA VAL A 59 -12.47 -15.27 18.13
C VAL A 59 -12.15 -15.68 19.57
N ASN A 60 -13.16 -15.98 20.39
CA ASN A 60 -12.95 -16.46 21.75
C ASN A 60 -12.24 -17.82 21.78
N ALA A 61 -12.62 -18.75 20.89
CA ALA A 61 -11.94 -20.04 20.77
C ALA A 61 -10.49 -19.88 20.30
N LEU A 62 -10.25 -18.97 19.35
CA LEU A 62 -8.89 -18.63 18.90
C LEU A 62 -8.05 -18.05 20.03
N SER A 63 -8.62 -17.17 20.87
CA SER A 63 -7.93 -16.61 22.02
C SER A 63 -7.57 -17.67 23.07
N VAL A 64 -8.42 -18.67 23.27
CA VAL A 64 -8.14 -19.80 24.19
C VAL A 64 -7.05 -20.70 23.61
N ALA A 65 -7.17 -21.07 22.32
CA ALA A 65 -6.18 -21.90 21.64
C ALA A 65 -4.80 -21.23 21.61
N PHE A 66 -4.75 -19.92 21.36
CA PHE A 66 -3.51 -19.14 21.40
C PHE A 66 -2.85 -19.21 22.78
N ARG A 67 -3.63 -19.01 23.85
CA ARG A 67 -3.13 -19.11 25.24
C ARG A 67 -2.58 -20.50 25.56
N GLN A 68 -3.27 -21.55 25.11
CA GLN A 68 -2.84 -22.94 25.34
C GLN A 68 -1.51 -23.23 24.63
N GLN A 69 -1.34 -22.76 23.39
CA GLN A 69 -0.12 -23.02 22.63
C GLN A 69 1.07 -22.15 23.07
N ARG A 70 0.82 -20.89 23.44
CA ARG A 70 1.90 -19.92 23.76
C ARG A 70 2.16 -19.75 25.26
N GLY A 71 1.31 -20.29 26.12
CA GLY A 71 1.45 -20.20 27.58
C GLY A 71 1.15 -18.82 28.18
N VAL A 72 0.75 -17.84 27.37
CA VAL A 72 0.45 -16.46 27.81
C VAL A 72 -0.90 -16.01 27.30
N ALA A 73 -1.64 -15.23 28.11
CA ALA A 73 -2.93 -14.73 27.66
C ALA A 73 -2.73 -13.59 26.66
N PHE A 74 -3.49 -13.59 25.56
CA PHE A 74 -3.35 -12.59 24.52
C PHE A 74 -3.49 -11.14 25.05
N LYS A 75 -4.40 -10.94 26.03
CA LYS A 75 -4.61 -9.62 26.67
C LYS A 75 -3.41 -9.11 27.46
N GLU A 76 -2.53 -9.98 27.93
CA GLU A 76 -1.29 -9.59 28.63
C GLU A 76 -0.30 -8.95 27.67
N ARG A 77 -0.36 -9.29 26.37
CA ARG A 77 0.49 -8.73 25.31
C ARG A 77 -0.20 -7.60 24.54
N TYR A 78 -1.50 -7.68 24.33
CA TYR A 78 -2.28 -6.68 23.62
C TYR A 78 -3.54 -6.30 24.42
N LYS A 79 -3.45 -5.21 25.19
CA LYS A 79 -4.50 -4.74 26.13
C LYS A 79 -5.89 -4.64 25.49
N ALA A 80 -5.91 -4.34 24.19
CA ALA A 80 -7.11 -4.18 23.39
C ALA A 80 -7.84 -5.50 23.05
N GLY A 81 -7.23 -6.66 23.34
CA GLY A 81 -7.82 -7.99 23.13
C GLY A 81 -7.68 -8.52 21.69
N MET A 82 -7.97 -9.82 21.53
CA MET A 82 -7.81 -10.55 20.26
C MET A 82 -8.60 -9.91 19.12
N LEU A 83 -9.89 -9.59 19.33
CA LEU A 83 -10.73 -9.03 18.27
C LEU A 83 -10.16 -7.73 17.69
N ARG A 84 -9.71 -6.82 18.55
CA ARG A 84 -9.17 -5.53 18.12
C ARG A 84 -7.82 -5.70 17.44
N PHE A 85 -6.98 -6.62 17.94
CA PHE A 85 -5.74 -7.00 17.26
C PHE A 85 -5.99 -7.57 15.88
N LEU A 86 -6.92 -8.51 15.73
CA LEU A 86 -7.24 -9.09 14.41
C LEU A 86 -7.69 -8.01 13.42
N LYS A 87 -8.50 -7.05 13.87
CA LYS A 87 -8.95 -5.91 13.07
C LYS A 87 -7.82 -4.93 12.71
N ALA A 88 -6.87 -4.71 13.61
CA ALA A 88 -5.78 -3.75 13.40
C ALA A 88 -4.64 -4.35 12.57
N CYS A 89 -4.25 -5.59 12.89
CA CYS A 89 -2.98 -6.18 12.48
C CYS A 89 -3.17 -7.32 11.46
N CYS A 90 -4.32 -7.98 11.44
CA CYS A 90 -4.58 -9.17 10.60
C CYS A 90 -5.71 -8.96 9.59
N ALA A 91 -6.18 -7.72 9.40
CA ALA A 91 -7.36 -7.45 8.57
C ALA A 91 -7.20 -8.00 7.15
N GLU A 92 -5.99 -7.94 6.59
CA GLU A 92 -5.70 -8.40 5.22
C GLU A 92 -5.64 -9.92 5.06
N ASP A 93 -5.33 -10.63 6.14
CA ASP A 93 -5.16 -12.08 6.09
C ASP A 93 -6.42 -12.83 6.47
N LEU A 94 -7.45 -12.13 6.94
CA LEU A 94 -8.61 -12.72 7.60
C LEU A 94 -9.91 -12.23 7.00
N VAL A 95 -10.83 -13.16 6.82
CA VAL A 95 -12.25 -12.84 6.67
C VAL A 95 -12.89 -12.93 8.05
N MET A 96 -13.47 -11.82 8.49
CA MET A 96 -14.16 -11.73 9.77
C MET A 96 -15.66 -11.52 9.53
N THR A 97 -16.51 -12.32 10.16
CA THR A 97 -17.96 -12.19 10.08
C THR A 97 -18.58 -12.18 11.49
N GLY A 98 -19.63 -11.37 11.68
CA GLY A 98 -20.28 -11.18 12.97
C GLY A 98 -19.81 -9.93 13.73
N SER A 99 -20.24 -9.81 14.99
CA SER A 99 -19.98 -8.65 15.84
C SER A 99 -19.68 -9.07 17.27
N GLY A 100 -18.77 -8.36 17.92
CA GLY A 100 -18.43 -8.61 19.33
C GLY A 100 -17.85 -10.01 19.56
N ASN A 101 -18.34 -10.69 20.60
CA ASN A 101 -17.82 -11.99 21.04
C ASN A 101 -18.19 -13.14 20.09
N ASP A 102 -19.21 -12.97 19.26
CA ASP A 102 -19.63 -13.95 18.25
C ASP A 102 -18.97 -13.73 16.88
N THR A 103 -17.86 -12.98 16.86
CA THR A 103 -17.08 -12.83 15.64
C THR A 103 -16.43 -14.16 15.27
N PHE A 104 -16.65 -14.58 14.04
CA PHE A 104 -15.97 -15.69 13.40
C PHE A 104 -14.84 -15.16 12.52
N VAL A 105 -13.75 -15.90 12.48
CA VAL A 105 -12.54 -15.56 11.73
C VAL A 105 -12.05 -16.78 10.98
N GLN A 106 -11.56 -16.55 9.77
CA GLN A 106 -10.89 -17.56 8.98
C GLN A 106 -9.83 -16.93 8.09
N PRO A 107 -8.77 -17.67 7.71
CA PRO A 107 -7.83 -17.19 6.72
C PRO A 107 -8.56 -16.76 5.44
N ALA A 108 -8.26 -15.55 4.96
CA ALA A 108 -8.78 -15.05 3.71
C ALA A 108 -8.26 -15.91 2.56
N SER A 109 -9.15 -16.30 1.65
CA SER A 109 -8.74 -16.94 0.40
C SER A 109 -7.86 -15.97 -0.41
N PRO A 110 -6.99 -16.46 -1.31
CA PRO A 110 -6.19 -15.58 -2.18
C PRO A 110 -7.05 -14.51 -2.86
N VAL A 111 -8.23 -14.90 -3.36
CA VAL A 111 -9.21 -13.98 -3.95
C VAL A 111 -9.68 -12.92 -2.96
N ALA A 112 -10.05 -13.31 -1.73
CA ALA A 112 -10.50 -12.35 -0.72
C ALA A 112 -9.40 -11.35 -0.33
N ARG A 113 -8.15 -11.82 -0.20
CA ARG A 113 -6.99 -10.96 0.05
C ARG A 113 -6.80 -9.94 -1.07
N THR A 114 -6.81 -10.40 -2.33
CA THR A 114 -6.69 -9.51 -3.49
C THR A 114 -7.83 -8.51 -3.54
N LEU A 115 -9.09 -8.90 -3.27
CA LEU A 115 -10.22 -7.97 -3.25
C LEU A 115 -10.05 -6.88 -2.18
N GLN A 116 -9.62 -7.25 -0.99
CA GLN A 116 -9.40 -6.30 0.09
C GLN A 116 -8.22 -5.36 -0.20
N TRP A 117 -7.15 -5.90 -0.76
CA TRP A 117 -6.00 -5.11 -1.21
C TRP A 117 -6.42 -4.12 -2.30
N VAL A 118 -7.16 -4.55 -3.32
CA VAL A 118 -7.66 -3.66 -4.39
C VAL A 118 -8.52 -2.54 -3.80
N ARG A 119 -9.47 -2.84 -2.91
CA ARG A 119 -10.32 -1.82 -2.27
C ARG A 119 -9.48 -0.78 -1.55
N ARG A 120 -8.46 -1.22 -0.80
CA ARG A 120 -7.54 -0.31 -0.11
C ARG A 120 -6.73 0.51 -1.11
N CYS A 121 -6.18 -0.12 -2.14
CA CYS A 121 -5.40 0.52 -3.18
C CYS A 121 -6.19 1.66 -3.85
N VAL A 122 -7.43 1.41 -4.26
CA VAL A 122 -8.30 2.45 -4.86
C VAL A 122 -8.68 3.52 -3.83
N ARG A 123 -8.96 3.14 -2.57
CA ARG A 123 -9.29 4.11 -1.52
C ARG A 123 -8.14 5.07 -1.21
N ASP A 124 -6.93 4.53 -1.12
CA ASP A 124 -5.77 5.27 -0.64
C ASP A 124 -5.14 6.11 -1.77
N ASN A 125 -5.33 5.73 -3.04
CA ASN A 125 -4.82 6.46 -4.20
C ASN A 125 -5.90 7.27 -4.95
N GLY A 126 -7.18 7.09 -4.63
CA GLY A 126 -8.29 7.65 -5.39
C GLY A 126 -8.52 6.92 -6.72
N PRO A 127 -9.15 7.58 -7.71
CA PRO A 127 -9.35 7.01 -9.03
C PRO A 127 -8.01 6.59 -9.66
N ILE A 128 -7.88 5.31 -10.00
CA ILE A 128 -6.63 4.70 -10.45
C ILE A 128 -6.83 3.90 -11.75
N LEU A 129 -5.87 3.98 -12.66
CA LEU A 129 -5.91 3.21 -13.90
C LEU A 129 -5.77 1.71 -13.62
N VAL A 130 -6.54 0.88 -14.34
CA VAL A 130 -6.45 -0.59 -14.22
C VAL A 130 -5.02 -1.11 -14.45
N SER A 131 -4.30 -0.53 -15.40
CA SER A 131 -2.89 -0.84 -15.68
C SER A 131 -2.01 -0.60 -14.44
N MET A 132 -2.26 0.50 -13.72
CA MET A 132 -1.52 0.87 -12.51
C MET A 132 -1.83 -0.07 -11.33
N ILE A 133 -3.06 -0.57 -11.19
CA ILE A 133 -3.39 -1.59 -10.17
C ILE A 133 -2.55 -2.86 -10.39
N GLY A 134 -2.35 -3.29 -11.64
CA GLY A 134 -1.53 -4.46 -11.96
C GLY A 134 -0.05 -4.27 -11.55
N ARG A 135 0.49 -3.07 -11.74
CA ARG A 135 1.86 -2.72 -11.32
C ARG A 135 2.00 -2.70 -9.81
N LEU A 136 1.10 -1.97 -9.12
CA LEU A 136 1.08 -1.89 -7.65
C LEU A 136 0.90 -3.27 -7.01
N TYR A 137 0.15 -4.17 -7.65
CA TYR A 137 0.00 -5.54 -7.18
C TYR A 137 1.32 -6.30 -7.25
N ASN A 138 2.04 -6.20 -8.37
CA ASN A 138 3.35 -6.81 -8.53
C ASN A 138 4.37 -6.27 -7.52
N GLU A 139 4.36 -4.97 -7.25
CA GLU A 139 5.22 -4.34 -6.24
C GLU A 139 4.87 -4.81 -4.81
N ALA A 140 3.57 -4.95 -4.49
CA ALA A 140 3.12 -5.36 -3.16
C ALA A 140 3.30 -6.86 -2.88
N HIS A 141 3.18 -7.71 -3.91
CA HIS A 141 3.12 -9.16 -3.75
C HIS A 141 4.31 -9.92 -4.38
N GLY A 142 5.16 -9.24 -5.15
CA GLY A 142 6.29 -9.86 -5.85
C GLY A 142 5.88 -10.79 -6.99
N GLU A 143 4.63 -10.75 -7.43
CA GLU A 143 4.09 -11.57 -8.51
C GLU A 143 3.13 -10.79 -9.41
N HIS A 144 3.13 -11.09 -10.71
CA HIS A 144 2.19 -10.50 -11.64
C HIS A 144 0.75 -10.94 -11.32
N PHE A 145 -0.19 -9.99 -11.42
CA PHE A 145 -1.61 -10.24 -11.14
C PHE A 145 -2.19 -11.46 -11.88
N VAL A 146 -1.79 -11.67 -13.14
CA VAL A 146 -2.25 -12.78 -13.98
C VAL A 146 -1.79 -14.15 -13.46
N ASN A 147 -0.68 -14.21 -12.73
CA ASN A 147 -0.20 -15.46 -12.13
C ASN A 147 -1.10 -15.90 -10.98
N THR A 148 -1.60 -14.94 -10.19
CA THR A 148 -2.56 -15.23 -9.11
C THR A 148 -3.99 -15.40 -9.63
N HIS A 149 -4.39 -14.60 -10.63
CA HIS A 149 -5.74 -14.55 -11.21
C HIS A 149 -5.67 -14.62 -12.74
N PRO A 150 -5.68 -15.84 -13.31
CA PRO A 150 -5.51 -16.07 -14.75
C PRO A 150 -6.56 -15.38 -15.64
N GLU A 151 -7.72 -15.02 -15.09
CA GLU A 151 -8.72 -14.24 -15.82
C GLU A 151 -8.28 -12.82 -16.18
N GLY A 152 -7.19 -12.33 -15.57
CA GLY A 152 -6.68 -10.98 -15.75
C GLY A 152 -7.42 -9.93 -14.93
N ILE A 153 -6.77 -8.79 -14.75
CA ILE A 153 -7.22 -7.75 -13.82
C ILE A 153 -8.58 -7.16 -14.19
N THR A 154 -8.82 -6.85 -15.48
CA THR A 154 -10.09 -6.30 -15.97
C THR A 154 -11.27 -7.22 -15.67
N LYS A 155 -11.13 -8.51 -15.96
CA LYS A 155 -12.18 -9.50 -15.74
C LYS A 155 -12.37 -9.77 -14.25
N PHE A 156 -11.30 -9.81 -13.48
CA PHE A 156 -11.35 -9.95 -12.03
C PHE A 156 -12.13 -8.79 -11.39
N LEU A 157 -11.76 -7.55 -11.70
CA LEU A 157 -12.39 -6.35 -11.13
C LEU A 157 -13.86 -6.24 -11.53
N SER A 158 -14.18 -6.43 -12.81
CA SER A 158 -15.57 -6.37 -13.28
C SER A 158 -16.43 -7.51 -12.71
N THR A 159 -15.91 -8.73 -12.59
CA THR A 159 -16.69 -9.86 -12.07
C THR A 159 -16.92 -9.75 -10.55
N ARG A 160 -15.91 -9.30 -9.80
CA ARG A 160 -15.90 -9.38 -8.33
C ARG A 160 -16.25 -8.07 -7.64
N LEU A 161 -16.03 -6.94 -8.29
CA LEU A 161 -16.19 -5.61 -7.71
C LEU A 161 -17.08 -4.68 -8.56
N ALA A 162 -17.78 -5.16 -9.59
CA ALA A 162 -18.68 -4.32 -10.40
C ALA A 162 -19.72 -3.51 -9.61
N LYS A 163 -20.16 -4.01 -8.44
CA LYS A 163 -21.11 -3.29 -7.58
C LYS A 163 -20.46 -2.22 -6.71
N GLU A 164 -19.14 -2.29 -6.55
CA GLU A 164 -18.38 -1.46 -5.63
C GLU A 164 -17.50 -0.44 -6.38
N LEU A 165 -17.08 -0.77 -7.59
CA LEU A 165 -16.21 0.05 -8.42
C LEU A 165 -16.96 0.67 -9.60
N LYS A 166 -16.69 1.94 -9.86
CA LYS A 166 -17.06 2.63 -11.10
C LYS A 166 -15.91 2.49 -12.09
N PHE A 167 -16.23 2.03 -13.29
CA PHE A 167 -15.28 1.95 -14.39
C PHE A 167 -15.59 3.08 -15.38
N GLU A 168 -14.60 3.94 -15.63
CA GLU A 168 -14.70 4.99 -16.66
C GLU A 168 -13.66 4.75 -17.74
N THR A 169 -14.09 4.58 -18.99
CA THR A 169 -13.17 4.43 -20.12
C THR A 169 -12.70 5.81 -20.56
N LEU A 170 -11.39 6.06 -20.50
CA LEU A 170 -10.79 7.29 -21.01
C LEU A 170 -10.55 7.19 -22.53
N LYS A 171 -10.43 8.34 -23.21
CA LYS A 171 -10.12 8.43 -24.66
C LYS A 171 -8.71 7.86 -24.91
N GLY A 172 -8.61 6.55 -25.02
CA GLY A 172 -7.33 5.82 -25.10
C GLY A 172 -7.37 4.36 -24.65
N GLN A 173 -8.55 3.76 -24.46
CA GLN A 173 -8.78 2.37 -24.00
C GLN A 173 -8.37 2.04 -22.55
N GLU A 174 -7.73 2.95 -21.82
CA GLU A 174 -7.49 2.71 -20.40
C GLU A 174 -8.76 2.94 -19.57
N MET A 175 -8.98 2.05 -18.60
CA MET A 175 -10.08 2.14 -17.66
C MET A 175 -9.60 2.74 -16.35
N LEU A 176 -10.25 3.81 -15.93
CA LEU A 176 -10.14 4.39 -14.61
C LEU A 176 -11.08 3.63 -13.65
N VAL A 177 -10.57 3.30 -12.47
CA VAL A 177 -11.28 2.60 -11.42
C VAL A 177 -11.42 3.52 -10.22
N ASP A 178 -12.66 3.78 -9.81
CA ASP A 178 -12.98 4.55 -8.60
C ASP A 178 -13.92 3.77 -7.69
N LEU A 179 -13.85 4.00 -6.37
CA LEU A 179 -14.80 3.44 -5.43
C LEU A 179 -16.14 4.17 -5.56
N SER A 180 -17.18 3.43 -5.89
CA SER A 180 -18.54 3.98 -5.82
C SER A 180 -18.82 4.40 -4.37
N ARG A 181 -19.20 5.67 -4.17
CA ARG A 181 -19.53 6.29 -2.86
C ARG A 181 -20.53 5.52 -1.99
N ARG A 182 -21.16 4.44 -2.48
CA ARG A 182 -22.30 3.76 -1.85
C ARG A 182 -21.95 2.55 -0.97
N GLY A 183 -20.69 2.15 -0.84
CA GLY A 183 -20.30 1.02 0.03
C GLY A 183 -19.81 1.45 1.41
N ASN A 184 -20.34 0.85 2.49
CA ASN A 184 -19.80 1.03 3.85
C ASN A 184 -18.27 0.81 3.85
N ALA A 185 -17.52 1.86 4.19
CA ALA A 185 -16.05 1.93 4.10
C ALA A 185 -15.30 0.97 5.05
N ASP A 186 -16.00 0.24 5.91
CA ASP A 186 -15.41 -0.54 7.01
C ASP A 186 -15.00 -1.97 6.66
N GLY A 187 -15.13 -2.40 5.39
CA GLY A 187 -14.46 -3.63 4.90
C GLY A 187 -14.89 -4.96 5.52
N THR A 188 -15.86 -4.99 6.46
CA THR A 188 -16.48 -6.23 6.92
C THR A 188 -17.36 -6.80 5.82
N VAL A 189 -16.83 -7.75 5.05
CA VAL A 189 -17.62 -8.61 4.17
C VAL A 189 -18.46 -9.53 5.07
N VAL A 190 -19.59 -9.02 5.56
CA VAL A 190 -20.64 -9.88 6.11
C VAL A 190 -21.29 -10.54 4.92
N GLY A 191 -20.84 -11.76 4.58
CA GLY A 191 -21.64 -12.63 3.73
C GLY A 191 -23.02 -12.74 4.37
N LYS A 192 -24.06 -12.30 3.66
CA LYS A 192 -25.45 -12.59 4.02
C LYS A 192 -25.60 -14.13 3.98
N LEU A 193 -25.35 -14.82 5.09
CA LEU A 193 -26.05 -16.08 5.32
C LEU A 193 -27.51 -15.71 5.52
N ALA A 194 -28.38 -16.32 4.71
CA ALA A 194 -29.83 -16.13 4.77
C ALA A 194 -30.29 -16.27 6.23
N ARG A 195 -30.71 -15.15 6.84
CA ARG A 195 -31.45 -15.18 8.10
C ARG A 195 -32.86 -15.66 7.76
N LEU A 196 -33.23 -16.80 8.33
CA LEU A 196 -34.63 -17.16 8.54
C LEU A 196 -35.20 -16.15 9.55
N ASP A 197 -36.23 -15.43 9.12
CA ASP A 197 -36.92 -14.43 9.91
C ASP A 197 -37.61 -15.08 11.11
N HIS A 198 -37.21 -14.68 12.32
CA HIS A 198 -38.07 -14.72 13.49
C HIS A 198 -38.15 -13.32 14.08
N ALA A 199 -39.40 -12.90 14.25
CA ALA A 199 -39.83 -11.57 14.60
C ALA A 199 -39.57 -11.22 16.06
N ALA A 200 -39.34 -9.92 16.26
CA ALA A 200 -39.71 -9.05 17.38
C ALA A 200 -39.53 -9.54 18.83
N GLU A 201 -38.81 -8.75 19.62
CA GLU A 201 -39.44 -8.01 20.72
C GLU A 201 -38.63 -6.77 21.11
N ASP A 202 -39.37 -5.70 21.37
CA ASP A 202 -38.92 -4.36 21.74
C ASP A 202 -38.39 -4.30 23.17
N ALA A 203 -37.39 -3.44 23.42
CA ALA A 203 -37.32 -2.69 24.67
C ALA A 203 -36.46 -1.43 24.52
N ASN A 204 -37.05 -0.33 24.97
CA ASN A 204 -36.50 1.01 25.19
C ASN A 204 -35.11 1.01 25.83
N ASP A 205 -34.25 1.94 25.40
CA ASP A 205 -33.65 2.86 26.35
C ASP A 205 -33.36 4.20 25.68
N ALA A 206 -34.00 5.22 26.23
CA ALA A 206 -33.76 6.62 25.92
C ALA A 206 -32.60 7.12 26.78
N ASP A 207 -31.95 8.17 26.27
CA ASP A 207 -31.18 9.15 27.06
C ASP A 207 -29.68 8.88 27.24
N ILE A 208 -28.87 9.20 26.22
CA ILE A 208 -27.60 9.96 26.37
C ILE A 208 -27.39 10.82 25.10
N HIS A 209 -28.00 12.01 25.05
CA HIS A 209 -27.55 13.07 24.15
C HIS A 209 -26.42 13.87 24.82
N ALA A 210 -25.18 13.46 24.57
CA ALA A 210 -24.01 14.34 24.69
C ALA A 210 -23.32 14.38 23.32
N PRO A 211 -22.93 15.55 22.79
CA PRO A 211 -22.34 15.64 21.47
C PRO A 211 -21.02 14.88 21.45
N PHE A 212 -21.01 13.76 20.72
CA PHE A 212 -19.83 12.97 20.42
C PHE A 212 -18.88 13.87 19.61
N ARG A 213 -17.92 14.50 20.31
CA ARG A 213 -16.72 15.02 19.67
C ARG A 213 -16.09 13.85 18.93
N ALA A 214 -16.13 13.92 17.61
CA ALA A 214 -15.41 13.03 16.72
C ALA A 214 -13.92 13.17 17.01
N THR A 215 -13.45 12.42 18.00
CA THR A 215 -12.05 12.03 18.08
C THR A 215 -11.88 11.08 16.91
N THR A 216 -11.54 11.64 15.75
CA THR A 216 -11.02 10.91 14.61
C THR A 216 -9.94 9.99 15.15
N LEU A 217 -10.26 8.70 15.25
CA LEU A 217 -9.28 7.65 15.35
C LEU A 217 -8.49 7.73 14.05
N SER A 218 -7.42 8.51 14.08
CA SER A 218 -6.38 8.52 13.08
C SER A 218 -5.96 7.08 12.89
N CYS A 219 -6.37 6.51 11.76
CA CYS A 219 -5.81 5.28 11.23
C CYS A 219 -4.29 5.35 11.38
N VAL A 220 -3.69 4.24 11.84
CA VAL A 220 -2.24 4.08 11.93
C VAL A 220 -1.61 4.68 10.67
N GLY A 221 -0.87 5.76 10.91
CA GLY A 221 -0.72 6.83 9.95
C GLY A 221 0.22 6.44 8.84
N TRP A 222 -0.31 6.34 7.62
CA TRP A 222 0.39 6.98 6.51
C TRP A 222 0.26 8.48 6.76
N LYS A 223 1.05 9.01 7.73
CA LYS A 223 1.37 10.44 7.73
C LYS A 223 1.88 10.68 6.33
N SER A 224 1.23 11.59 5.59
CA SER A 224 1.62 12.00 4.24
C SER A 224 3.13 11.91 4.14
N ALA A 225 3.65 10.84 3.50
CA ALA A 225 5.06 10.48 3.69
C ALA A 225 5.86 11.69 3.27
N ALA A 226 6.66 12.25 4.19
CA ALA A 226 7.41 13.47 3.91
C ALA A 226 8.15 13.30 2.58
N CYS A 227 8.18 14.34 1.73
CA CYS A 227 8.91 14.29 0.48
C CYS A 227 10.34 13.81 0.79
N PRO A 228 10.82 12.74 0.13
CA PRO A 228 12.14 12.21 0.42
C PRO A 228 13.24 13.18 0.02
N TYR A 229 12.93 14.17 -0.82
CA TYR A 229 13.82 15.21 -1.29
C TYR A 229 13.64 16.47 -0.46
N LYS A 230 14.69 16.86 0.28
CA LYS A 230 14.63 18.02 1.16
C LYS A 230 14.56 19.31 0.36
N ILE A 231 14.03 20.38 0.95
CA ILE A 231 13.88 21.66 0.24
C ILE A 231 15.23 22.33 -0.09
N ASP A 232 16.29 22.01 0.64
CA ASP A 232 17.64 22.53 0.45
C ASP A 232 18.46 21.73 -0.58
N GLU A 233 18.04 20.54 -0.99
CA GLU A 233 18.74 19.76 -2.02
C GLU A 233 18.58 20.37 -3.43
N THR A 234 19.63 20.33 -4.25
CA THR A 234 19.59 20.64 -5.68
C THR A 234 19.24 19.38 -6.48
N LEU A 235 18.17 19.48 -7.27
CA LEU A 235 17.59 18.39 -8.02
C LEU A 235 17.72 18.64 -9.53
N LEU A 236 18.18 17.63 -10.25
CA LEU A 236 18.06 17.53 -11.69
C LEU A 236 17.04 16.44 -12.02
N VAL A 237 16.00 16.76 -12.79
CA VAL A 237 15.06 15.78 -13.33
C VAL A 237 15.33 15.62 -14.81
N VAL A 238 15.72 14.41 -15.22
CA VAL A 238 16.12 14.06 -16.58
C VAL A 238 15.00 13.29 -17.27
N GLY A 239 14.60 13.77 -18.45
CA GLY A 239 13.75 13.02 -19.37
C GLY A 239 12.26 13.20 -19.19
N GLU A 240 11.82 14.32 -18.60
CA GLU A 240 10.40 14.67 -18.51
C GLU A 240 9.73 14.79 -19.88
N ALA A 241 8.41 14.57 -19.88
CA ALA A 241 7.54 14.82 -21.01
C ALA A 241 6.72 16.10 -20.81
N ASP A 242 5.55 16.00 -20.16
CA ASP A 242 4.63 17.12 -19.96
C ASP A 242 4.88 17.94 -18.68
N PHE A 243 6.00 17.67 -18.00
CA PHE A 243 6.44 18.31 -16.75
C PHE A 243 5.47 18.17 -15.56
N SER A 244 4.43 17.35 -15.67
CA SER A 244 3.39 17.21 -14.63
C SER A 244 3.94 16.62 -13.32
N TRP A 245 4.90 15.70 -13.42
CA TRP A 245 5.56 15.10 -12.26
C TRP A 245 6.48 16.10 -11.56
N SER A 246 7.33 16.80 -12.32
CA SER A 246 8.16 17.88 -11.79
C SER A 246 7.33 19.00 -11.14
N ALA A 247 6.21 19.39 -11.75
CA ALA A 247 5.28 20.36 -11.16
C ALA A 247 4.71 19.86 -9.83
N SER A 248 4.30 18.59 -9.76
CA SER A 248 3.81 17.96 -8.52
C SER A 248 4.88 17.87 -7.44
N LEU A 249 6.11 17.51 -7.81
CA LEU A 249 7.26 17.52 -6.92
C LEU A 249 7.53 18.91 -6.35
N SER A 250 7.43 19.95 -7.20
CA SER A 250 7.62 21.34 -6.78
C SER A 250 6.59 21.79 -5.74
N ARG A 251 5.31 21.43 -5.92
CA ARG A 251 4.24 21.69 -4.94
C ARG A 251 4.54 21.02 -3.61
N ARG A 252 4.91 19.73 -3.68
CA ARG A 252 5.12 18.94 -2.47
C ARG A 252 6.31 19.45 -1.65
N ARG A 253 7.43 19.78 -2.28
CA ARG A 253 8.60 20.36 -1.60
C ARG A 253 8.26 21.68 -0.91
N ARG A 254 7.42 22.53 -1.52
CA ARG A 254 6.95 23.78 -0.90
C ARG A 254 6.08 23.52 0.33
N GLU A 255 5.18 22.54 0.28
CA GLU A 255 4.31 22.17 1.40
C GLU A 255 5.11 21.66 2.61
N ASP A 256 6.11 20.82 2.36
CA ASP A 256 6.97 20.28 3.43
C ASP A 256 7.87 21.36 4.04
N GLY A 257 8.41 22.27 3.23
CA GLY A 257 9.20 23.42 3.71
C GLY A 257 8.40 24.39 4.61
N ARG A 258 7.11 24.57 4.35
CA ARG A 258 6.20 25.35 5.23
C ARG A 258 6.01 24.71 6.59
N SER A 259 6.03 23.37 6.66
CA SER A 259 5.77 22.61 7.88
C SER A 259 6.99 22.56 8.82
N GLN A 260 8.21 22.69 8.29
CA GLN A 260 9.44 22.66 9.08
C GLN A 260 9.86 24.03 9.64
N SER A 261 9.36 25.12 9.05
CA SER A 261 9.70 26.49 9.46
C SER A 261 8.76 26.95 10.58
N GLY A 262 9.10 26.62 11.84
CA GLY A 262 8.34 27.02 13.03
C GLY A 262 8.21 28.53 13.22
N GLY A 263 7.23 29.14 12.56
CA GLY A 263 6.75 30.51 12.83
C GLY A 263 7.62 31.67 12.32
N THR A 264 8.83 31.43 11.82
CA THR A 264 9.57 32.48 11.13
C THR A 264 9.10 32.53 9.68
N ARG A 265 8.37 33.58 9.32
CA ARG A 265 7.98 33.85 7.92
C ARG A 265 9.25 33.98 7.08
N CYS A 266 9.68 32.89 6.45
CA CYS A 266 10.60 32.99 5.32
C CYS A 266 9.89 33.85 4.28
N SER A 267 10.34 35.10 4.17
CA SER A 267 9.76 36.10 3.28
C SER A 267 9.82 35.59 1.84
N HIS A 268 8.67 35.19 1.33
CA HIS A 268 8.27 35.24 -0.09
C HIS A 268 9.09 34.53 -1.16
N ARG A 269 10.07 33.67 -0.87
CA ARG A 269 10.75 32.86 -1.91
C ARG A 269 11.49 31.65 -1.32
N CYS A 270 10.77 30.70 -0.71
CA CYS A 270 11.31 29.33 -0.56
C CYS A 270 11.46 28.75 -1.98
N PHE A 271 12.67 28.94 -2.50
CA PHE A 271 13.00 28.87 -3.91
C PHE A 271 13.02 27.41 -4.35
N VAL A 272 12.05 26.98 -5.18
CA VAL A 272 12.16 25.71 -5.90
C VAL A 272 13.15 25.85 -7.06
N GLY A 273 13.83 26.99 -7.22
CA GLY A 273 14.92 27.14 -8.19
C GLY A 273 16.21 26.39 -7.87
N ARG A 274 16.12 25.41 -6.99
CA ARG A 274 17.05 24.28 -6.89
C ARG A 274 16.53 23.05 -7.63
N LEU A 275 15.53 23.18 -8.49
CA LEU A 275 15.01 22.14 -9.37
C LEU A 275 15.26 22.54 -10.82
N LEU A 276 16.03 21.73 -11.55
CA LEU A 276 16.17 21.80 -12.99
C LEU A 276 15.43 20.62 -13.60
N ALA A 277 14.33 20.86 -14.30
CA ALA A 277 13.58 19.84 -15.02
C ALA A 277 13.92 19.90 -16.51
N THR A 278 14.22 18.74 -17.11
CA THR A 278 14.65 18.66 -18.51
C THR A 278 13.75 17.75 -19.34
N SER A 279 13.45 18.18 -20.57
CA SER A 279 12.81 17.34 -21.59
C SER A 279 13.76 17.10 -22.76
N TYR A 280 13.65 15.91 -23.37
CA TYR A 280 14.38 15.60 -24.61
C TYR A 280 13.83 16.38 -25.80
N GLU A 281 12.50 16.54 -25.85
CA GLU A 281 11.84 17.26 -26.94
C GLU A 281 11.96 18.77 -26.77
N ASP A 282 11.93 19.50 -27.89
CA ASP A 282 11.82 20.95 -27.89
C ASP A 282 10.42 21.41 -27.45
N LEU A 283 10.32 22.66 -27.00
CA LEU A 283 9.08 23.23 -26.46
C LEU A 283 7.91 23.14 -27.46
N ARG A 284 8.14 23.42 -28.74
CA ARG A 284 7.07 23.43 -29.75
C ARG A 284 6.53 22.02 -29.98
N THR A 285 7.42 21.02 -29.98
CA THR A 285 7.02 19.60 -30.06
C THR A 285 6.19 19.22 -28.84
N LEU A 286 6.59 19.62 -27.63
CA LEU A 286 5.83 19.35 -26.42
C LEU A 286 4.44 20.00 -26.42
N GLU A 287 4.35 21.28 -26.78
CA GLU A 287 3.08 22.03 -26.90
C GLU A 287 2.11 21.34 -27.87
N SER A 288 2.64 20.77 -28.96
CA SER A 288 1.82 20.04 -29.93
C SER A 288 1.29 18.69 -29.41
N LYS A 289 2.01 18.06 -28.48
CA LYS A 289 1.68 16.73 -27.94
C LYS A 289 0.83 16.79 -26.68
N TYR A 290 1.06 17.79 -25.83
CA TYR A 290 0.53 17.86 -24.47
C TYR A 290 -0.18 19.19 -24.25
N ALA A 291 -1.51 19.18 -24.29
CA ALA A 291 -2.34 20.38 -24.16
C ALA A 291 -2.12 21.16 -22.84
N GLN A 292 -1.64 20.48 -21.80
CA GLN A 292 -1.40 21.04 -20.47
C GLN A 292 0.06 21.46 -20.21
N VAL A 293 0.98 21.28 -21.16
CA VAL A 293 2.42 21.47 -20.88
C VAL A 293 2.75 22.90 -20.50
N ASP A 294 2.09 23.89 -21.12
CA ASP A 294 2.29 25.30 -20.80
C ASP A 294 1.93 25.63 -19.35
N ALA A 295 0.85 25.01 -18.85
CA ALA A 295 0.44 25.19 -17.46
C ALA A 295 1.48 24.59 -16.49
N SER A 296 1.99 23.39 -16.79
CA SER A 296 3.05 22.75 -15.99
C SER A 296 4.36 23.56 -16.00
N ILE A 297 4.77 24.05 -17.17
CA ILE A 297 5.99 24.87 -17.32
C ILE A 297 5.83 26.20 -16.58
N SER A 298 4.69 26.88 -16.73
CA SER A 298 4.39 28.11 -16.01
C SER A 298 4.46 27.89 -14.50
N GLU A 299 3.82 26.83 -14.00
CA GLU A 299 3.83 26.51 -12.58
C GLU A 299 5.25 26.27 -12.04
N LEU A 300 6.09 25.56 -12.79
CA LEU A 300 7.49 25.33 -12.46
C LEU A 300 8.29 26.63 -12.43
N ARG A 301 8.15 27.48 -13.45
CA ARG A 301 8.82 28.78 -13.51
C ARG A 301 8.36 29.71 -12.40
N ASP A 302 7.07 29.71 -12.07
CA ASP A 302 6.49 30.43 -10.93
C ASP A 302 7.01 29.89 -9.59
N ALA A 303 7.49 28.64 -9.57
CA ALA A 303 8.23 28.05 -8.45
C ALA A 303 9.70 28.46 -8.35
N GLY A 304 10.19 29.18 -9.35
CA GLY A 304 11.60 29.47 -9.54
C GLY A 304 12.37 28.29 -10.12
N ALA A 305 11.73 27.15 -10.42
CA ALA A 305 12.40 26.03 -11.06
C ALA A 305 12.86 26.40 -12.48
N ILE A 306 13.92 25.73 -12.93
CA ILE A 306 14.47 25.92 -14.26
C ILE A 306 13.94 24.81 -15.14
N VAL A 307 13.49 25.17 -16.33
CA VAL A 307 12.97 24.23 -17.31
C VAL A 307 13.84 24.32 -18.55
N ALA A 308 14.45 23.20 -18.94
CA ALA A 308 15.28 23.08 -20.13
C ALA A 308 14.67 22.09 -21.12
N HIS A 309 14.76 22.40 -22.41
CA HIS A 309 14.22 21.59 -23.50
C HIS A 309 15.34 21.16 -24.44
N GLY A 310 15.12 20.12 -25.24
CA GLY A 310 16.16 19.62 -26.15
C GLY A 310 17.34 19.00 -25.43
N VAL A 311 17.17 18.52 -24.19
CA VAL A 311 18.25 17.98 -23.37
C VAL A 311 18.39 16.49 -23.62
N ASP A 312 19.52 16.10 -24.22
CA ASP A 312 19.90 14.69 -24.34
C ASP A 312 20.33 14.15 -22.98
N GLY A 313 19.47 13.32 -22.37
CA GLY A 313 19.76 12.65 -21.10
C GLY A 313 20.97 11.72 -21.17
N THR A 314 21.39 11.30 -22.36
CA THR A 314 22.59 10.48 -22.62
C THR A 314 23.86 11.30 -22.83
N ASP A 315 23.79 12.64 -22.81
CA ASP A 315 24.97 13.50 -22.84
C ASP A 315 24.75 14.82 -22.07
N LEU A 316 24.44 14.70 -20.78
CA LEU A 316 24.25 15.85 -19.91
C LEU A 316 25.47 16.78 -19.81
N ARG A 317 26.67 16.29 -20.16
CA ARG A 317 27.92 17.06 -20.11
C ARG A 317 28.02 18.08 -21.22
N SER A 318 27.41 17.84 -22.38
CA SER A 318 27.38 18.84 -23.46
C SER A 318 26.36 19.94 -23.23
N CYS A 319 25.33 19.69 -22.40
CA CYS A 319 24.27 20.63 -22.09
C CYS A 319 24.73 21.76 -21.15
N GLU A 320 24.84 22.98 -21.69
CA GLU A 320 25.32 24.16 -20.95
C GLU A 320 24.47 24.48 -19.72
N VAL A 321 23.14 24.51 -19.86
CA VAL A 321 22.24 24.80 -18.73
C VAL A 321 22.38 23.79 -17.59
N VAL A 322 22.64 22.51 -17.89
CA VAL A 322 22.87 21.49 -16.86
C VAL A 322 24.21 21.73 -16.18
N ARG A 323 25.26 22.07 -16.93
CA ARG A 323 26.58 22.40 -16.35
C ARG A 323 26.55 23.62 -15.46
N ASP A 324 25.84 24.68 -15.87
CA ASP A 324 25.78 25.95 -15.14
C ASP A 324 25.08 25.83 -13.79
N HIS A 325 24.26 24.80 -13.62
CA HIS A 325 23.49 24.53 -12.40
C HIS A 325 24.03 23.33 -11.60
N ALA A 326 25.10 22.68 -12.09
CA ALA A 326 25.79 21.63 -11.36
C ALA A 326 26.68 22.23 -10.24
N PRO A 327 26.99 21.47 -9.18
CA PRO A 327 26.57 20.09 -8.93
C PRO A 327 25.14 19.97 -8.40
N PHE A 328 24.52 18.81 -8.67
CA PHE A 328 23.22 18.42 -8.12
C PHE A 328 23.40 17.44 -6.96
N ASP A 329 22.65 17.64 -5.88
CA ASP A 329 22.59 16.68 -4.76
C ASP A 329 21.86 15.40 -5.18
N VAL A 330 20.82 15.54 -6.02
CA VAL A 330 19.96 14.44 -6.46
C VAL A 330 19.70 14.53 -7.97
N VAL A 331 19.87 13.41 -8.68
CA VAL A 331 19.50 13.27 -10.08
C VAL A 331 18.37 12.25 -10.20
N LEU A 332 17.25 12.66 -10.80
CA LEU A 332 16.02 11.89 -10.92
C LEU A 332 15.75 11.62 -12.39
N PHE A 333 15.64 10.34 -12.76
CA PHE A 333 15.36 9.95 -14.14
C PHE A 333 13.87 9.64 -14.27
N ASN A 334 13.17 10.46 -15.05
CA ASN A 334 11.73 10.36 -15.26
C ASN A 334 11.39 10.19 -16.75
N PHE A 335 12.04 9.23 -17.41
CA PHE A 335 11.81 8.97 -18.83
C PHE A 335 10.42 8.38 -19.08
N PRO A 336 9.64 8.88 -20.06
CA PRO A 336 8.43 8.21 -20.50
C PRO A 336 8.79 6.82 -21.01
N HIS A 337 8.34 5.80 -20.29
CA HIS A 337 8.59 4.42 -20.67
C HIS A 337 7.79 4.09 -21.93
N VAL A 338 8.44 3.45 -22.90
CA VAL A 338 7.73 2.69 -23.93
C VAL A 338 6.92 1.64 -23.17
N GLY A 339 5.59 1.71 -23.20
CA GLY A 339 4.65 1.01 -22.30
C GLY A 339 4.65 -0.54 -22.30
N SER A 340 5.78 -1.16 -22.63
CA SER A 340 6.04 -2.60 -22.50
C SER A 340 7.01 -2.87 -21.36
N ASN A 341 6.81 -3.99 -20.65
CA ASN A 341 7.70 -4.43 -19.56
C ASN A 341 9.16 -4.61 -20.03
N GLN A 342 9.37 -5.00 -21.29
CA GLN A 342 10.70 -5.11 -21.89
C GLN A 342 11.35 -3.74 -22.09
N GLY A 343 10.57 -2.73 -22.51
CA GLY A 343 11.05 -1.36 -22.64
C GLY A 343 11.54 -0.79 -21.30
N LEU A 344 10.81 -1.05 -20.22
CA LEU A 344 11.22 -0.64 -18.87
C LEU A 344 12.55 -1.29 -18.44
N ALA A 345 12.68 -2.61 -18.59
CA ALA A 345 13.90 -3.33 -18.21
C ALA A 345 15.12 -2.87 -19.01
N ASN A 346 14.95 -2.66 -20.32
CA ASN A 346 16.01 -2.16 -21.20
C ASN A 346 16.40 -0.72 -20.82
N SER A 347 15.44 0.18 -20.64
CA SER A 347 15.72 1.57 -20.24
C SER A 347 16.41 1.68 -18.88
N ILE A 348 16.10 0.80 -17.92
CA ILE A 348 16.79 0.75 -16.63
C ILE A 348 18.23 0.24 -16.81
N GLY A 349 18.45 -0.80 -17.62
CA GLY A 349 19.78 -1.34 -17.92
C GLY A 349 20.68 -0.32 -18.62
N ASP A 350 20.17 0.29 -19.70
CA ASP A 350 20.89 1.30 -20.48
C ASP A 350 21.26 2.52 -19.62
N MET A 351 20.35 2.93 -18.73
CA MET A 351 20.58 4.03 -17.80
C MET A 351 21.63 3.69 -16.74
N HIS A 352 21.61 2.47 -16.21
CA HIS A 352 22.60 2.03 -15.22
C HIS A 352 24.03 2.05 -15.81
N ASP A 353 24.19 1.55 -17.04
CA ASP A 353 25.47 1.51 -17.73
C ASP A 353 25.95 2.91 -18.14
N PHE A 354 25.03 3.82 -18.46
CA PHE A 354 25.33 5.20 -18.79
C PHE A 354 25.79 6.05 -17.58
N LEU A 355 25.16 5.88 -16.42
CA LEU A 355 25.35 6.77 -15.28
C LEU A 355 26.57 6.45 -14.42
N LEU A 356 26.94 5.17 -14.32
CA LEU A 356 28.07 4.76 -13.50
C LEU A 356 29.39 5.44 -13.91
N PRO A 357 29.76 5.50 -15.20
CA PRO A 357 30.98 6.19 -15.63
C PRO A 357 30.89 7.72 -15.44
N SER A 358 29.71 8.31 -15.65
CA SER A 358 29.49 9.76 -15.64
C SER A 358 29.51 10.36 -14.24
N LEU A 359 29.03 9.61 -13.23
CA LEU A 359 29.02 10.01 -11.82
C LEU A 359 30.37 9.80 -11.12
N CYS A 360 31.26 8.97 -11.68
CA CYS A 360 32.58 8.68 -11.10
C CYS A 360 33.64 9.76 -11.39
N LEU A 361 33.34 10.77 -12.22
CA LEU A 361 34.28 11.82 -12.62
C LEU A 361 34.12 13.13 -11.82
N ALA A 362 33.19 13.21 -10.86
CA ALA A 362 33.05 14.36 -9.97
C ALA A 362 33.78 14.12 -8.64
N PRO A 363 34.68 15.03 -8.20
CA PRO A 363 35.32 14.91 -6.90
C PRO A 363 34.28 15.07 -5.78
N ARG A 364 34.12 14.03 -4.95
CA ARG A 364 33.30 14.07 -3.73
C ARG A 364 33.96 14.95 -2.66
N PRO A 365 33.16 15.59 -1.79
CA PRO A 365 33.47 15.57 -0.37
C PRO A 365 32.34 14.93 0.47
N THR A 366 32.72 13.84 1.15
CA THR A 366 32.33 13.39 2.50
C THR A 366 30.97 13.80 3.07
N SER A 367 29.93 13.01 2.82
CA SER A 367 29.24 12.19 3.84
C SER A 367 28.23 11.23 3.16
N ILE A 368 27.91 10.12 3.81
CA ILE A 368 27.63 8.80 3.23
C ILE A 368 26.12 8.46 3.17
N ILE A 369 25.69 7.98 1.99
CA ILE A 369 24.89 6.77 1.67
C ILE A 369 23.56 6.51 2.42
N THR A 370 22.44 6.47 1.69
CA THR A 370 21.67 5.26 1.27
C THR A 370 20.53 5.74 0.33
N TRP A 371 20.34 5.26 -0.90
CA TRP A 371 19.66 4.00 -1.24
C TRP A 371 19.68 3.80 -2.78
N ALA A 372 20.41 2.79 -3.29
CA ALA A 372 20.32 2.35 -4.71
C ALA A 372 20.86 0.91 -4.92
N ALA A 373 20.68 0.00 -3.96
CA ALA A 373 21.26 -1.35 -4.05
C ALA A 373 20.32 -2.50 -3.66
N SER A 374 18.99 -2.36 -3.80
CA SER A 374 18.05 -3.42 -3.37
C SER A 374 17.15 -4.01 -4.46
N ILE A 375 17.49 -3.89 -5.74
CA ILE A 375 16.81 -4.65 -6.81
C ILE A 375 17.86 -5.17 -7.82
N CYS A 376 18.73 -6.10 -7.39
CA CYS A 376 19.56 -6.88 -8.33
C CYS A 376 19.92 -8.30 -7.85
N THR A 377 19.26 -8.85 -6.82
CA THR A 377 19.67 -10.14 -6.24
C THR A 377 18.61 -11.23 -6.28
N ASN A 378 17.92 -11.43 -7.42
CA ASN A 378 17.04 -12.61 -7.54
C ASN A 378 16.86 -13.23 -8.93
N LEU A 379 17.79 -13.06 -9.88
CA LEU A 379 17.69 -13.74 -11.18
C LEU A 379 19.06 -14.14 -11.77
N VAL A 380 19.92 -14.76 -10.98
CA VAL A 380 21.00 -15.63 -11.53
C VAL A 380 21.17 -16.85 -10.62
N SER A 381 20.23 -17.78 -10.72
CA SER A 381 20.46 -19.16 -10.23
C SER A 381 19.73 -20.19 -11.08
N THR A 382 19.98 -20.21 -12.37
CA THR A 382 20.02 -21.48 -13.13
C THR A 382 20.94 -21.28 -14.31
N GLY A 383 22.23 -21.54 -14.08
CA GLY A 383 23.20 -21.65 -15.16
C GLY A 383 22.82 -22.77 -16.11
N LYS A 384 22.92 -22.48 -17.40
CA LYS A 384 23.33 -23.39 -18.49
C LYS A 384 23.22 -22.62 -19.80
N LEU A 385 24.36 -22.20 -20.34
CA LEU A 385 24.76 -22.64 -21.68
C LEU A 385 26.21 -22.24 -21.96
N LEU A 386 26.89 -23.20 -22.56
CA LEU A 386 28.31 -23.31 -22.79
C LEU A 386 28.79 -22.30 -23.84
N SER A 387 30.00 -21.79 -23.62
CA SER A 387 30.89 -21.17 -24.61
C SER A 387 31.47 -22.23 -25.58
N PRO A 388 32.29 -21.84 -26.57
CA PRO A 388 31.95 -21.02 -27.72
C PRO A 388 32.31 -21.75 -29.04
N LEU A 389 31.57 -21.46 -30.11
CA LEU A 389 32.05 -21.36 -31.50
C LEU A 389 31.00 -20.62 -32.32
#